data_AF-A0A2D5HJF3-F1
#
_entry.id   AF-A0A2D5HJF3-F1
#
_cell.length_a   1.000
_cell.length_b   1.000
_cell.length_c   1.000
_cell.angle_alpha   90.00
_cell.angle_beta   90.00
_cell.angle_gamma   90.00
#
_symmetry.space_group_name_H-M   'P 1'
#
loop_
_entity.id
_entity.type
_entity.pdbx_description
1 polymer ?
#
loop_
_entity_poly.entity_id
_entity_poly.type
_entity_poly.pdbx_seq_one_letter_code
_entity_poly.pdbx_strand_id
1 'polypeptide(L)'
;MRKLIFFIPLISISVLIFMIGAALIKQNNFNDKKTVKSVFIDKHFPKESIRLLNSSQIINLNNFKGSSFLVNFFSSWCEPCKLEAENLEKLSDKINIIGIAYKDKSDDISKFLNN
;
A
#
# COMPACT_ATOMS: atom_id res chain seq x y z
N MET A 1 -17.20 -15.07 -53.63
CA MET A 1 -16.78 -13.94 -52.75
C MET A 1 -17.62 -13.80 -51.46
N ARG A 2 -18.32 -14.85 -50.96
CA ARG A 2 -19.07 -14.83 -49.67
C ARG A 2 -18.30 -15.42 -48.47
N LYS A 3 -17.18 -16.12 -48.72
CA LYS A 3 -16.36 -16.78 -47.67
C LYS A 3 -15.50 -15.79 -46.88
N LEU A 4 -15.11 -14.65 -47.47
CA LEU A 4 -14.33 -13.61 -46.78
C LEU A 4 -15.13 -12.92 -45.67
N ILE A 5 -16.45 -12.80 -45.84
CA ILE A 5 -17.35 -12.16 -44.87
C ILE A 5 -17.41 -12.95 -43.55
N PHE A 6 -17.25 -14.28 -43.61
CA PHE A 6 -17.22 -15.12 -42.41
C PHE A 6 -15.99 -14.90 -41.53
N PHE A 7 -14.88 -14.39 -42.09
CA PHE A 7 -13.65 -14.13 -41.32
C PHE A 7 -13.59 -12.72 -40.72
N ILE A 8 -14.50 -11.81 -41.11
CA ILE A 8 -14.60 -10.45 -40.56
C ILE A 8 -14.66 -10.42 -39.02
N PRO A 9 -15.51 -11.21 -38.33
CA PRO A 9 -15.56 -11.18 -36.86
C PRO A 9 -14.26 -11.66 -36.21
N LEU A 10 -13.60 -12.67 -36.80
CA LEU A 10 -12.34 -13.21 -36.29
C LEU A 10 -11.19 -12.19 -36.42
N ILE A 11 -11.12 -11.51 -37.57
CA ILE A 11 -10.12 -10.47 -37.83
C ILE A 11 -10.35 -9.27 -36.89
N SER A 12 -11.60 -8.86 -36.69
CA SER A 12 -11.95 -7.78 -35.75
C SER A 12 -11.50 -8.09 -34.31
N ILE A 13 -11.78 -9.31 -33.82
CA ILE A 13 -11.34 -9.76 -32.49
C ILE A 13 -9.82 -9.82 -32.39
N SER A 14 -9.14 -10.34 -33.42
CA SER A 14 -7.67 -10.41 -33.45
C SER A 14 -7.03 -9.01 -33.38
N VAL A 15 -7.58 -8.04 -34.11
CA VAL A 15 -7.14 -6.63 -34.06
C VAL A 15 -7.38 -6.03 -32.68
N LEU A 16 -8.53 -6.29 -32.06
CA LEU A 16 -8.83 -5.81 -30.71
C LEU A 16 -7.85 -6.37 -29.68
N ILE A 17 -7.60 -7.68 -29.71
CA ILE A 17 -6.64 -8.35 -28.83
C ILE A 17 -5.24 -7.79 -29.02
N PHE A 18 -4.82 -7.56 -30.26
CA PHE A 18 -3.52 -6.97 -30.57
C PHE A 18 -3.39 -5.54 -30.01
N MET A 19 -4.43 -4.71 -30.17
CA MET A 19 -4.47 -3.34 -29.64
C MET A 19 -4.39 -3.31 -28.11
N ILE A 20 -5.13 -4.18 -27.43
CA ILE A 20 -5.08 -4.31 -25.97
C ILE A 20 -3.70 -4.80 -25.53
N GLY A 21 -3.15 -5.82 -26.18
CA GLY A 21 -1.82 -6.35 -25.87
C GLY A 21 -0.72 -5.29 -26.02
N ALA A 22 -0.74 -4.52 -27.11
CA ALA A 22 0.20 -3.42 -27.33
C ALA A 22 0.07 -2.32 -26.26
N ALA A 23 -1.15 -1.99 -25.84
CA ALA A 23 -1.38 -1.02 -24.78
C ALA A 23 -0.84 -1.50 -23.42
N LEU A 24 -1.04 -2.77 -23.08
CA LEU A 24 -0.53 -3.37 -21.84
C LEU A 24 1.00 -3.43 -21.81
N ILE A 25 1.64 -3.77 -22.94
CA ILE A 25 3.11 -3.77 -23.06
C ILE A 25 3.66 -2.35 -22.84
N LYS A 26 2.99 -1.32 -23.39
CA LYS A 26 3.38 0.08 -23.20
C LYS A 26 3.20 0.55 -21.76
N GLN A 27 2.18 0.07 -21.05
CA GLN A 27 1.95 0.39 -19.64
C GLN A 27 3.03 -0.17 -18.71
N ASN A 28 3.70 -1.26 -19.10
CA ASN A 28 4.75 -1.88 -18.28
C ASN A 28 6.00 -0.99 -18.13
N ASN A 29 6.13 0.09 -18.90
CA ASN A 29 7.10 1.16 -18.66
C ASN A 29 6.64 2.11 -17.54
N PHE A 30 6.40 1.55 -16.35
CA PHE A 30 6.07 2.25 -15.11
C PHE A 30 7.28 3.01 -14.51
N ASN A 31 8.21 3.49 -15.35
CA ASN A 31 9.42 4.20 -14.93
C ASN A 31 9.18 5.67 -14.56
N ASP A 32 7.99 6.21 -14.82
CA ASP A 32 7.59 7.52 -14.31
C ASP A 32 7.21 7.40 -12.84
N LYS A 33 8.23 7.30 -11.98
CA LYS A 33 8.11 7.44 -10.53
C LYS A 33 7.64 8.87 -10.22
N LYS A 34 6.34 9.11 -10.30
CA LYS A 34 5.71 10.31 -9.73
C LYS A 34 5.95 10.26 -8.23
N THR A 35 6.99 10.96 -7.77
CA THR A 35 7.33 11.05 -6.35
C THR A 35 6.19 11.76 -5.64
N VAL A 36 5.50 11.06 -4.75
CA VAL A 36 4.51 11.66 -3.88
C VAL A 36 5.24 12.57 -2.89
N LYS A 37 5.05 13.89 -3.02
CA LYS A 37 5.63 14.85 -2.08
C LYS A 37 4.78 14.88 -0.80
N SER A 38 5.45 14.83 0.35
CA SER A 38 4.76 14.99 1.64
C SER A 38 4.28 16.42 1.82
N VAL A 39 3.01 16.58 2.23
CA VAL A 39 2.41 17.87 2.58
C VAL A 39 2.69 18.26 4.04
N PHE A 40 3.26 17.34 4.82
CA PHE A 40 3.45 17.48 6.27
C PHE A 40 4.89 17.84 6.70
N ILE A 41 5.77 18.18 5.75
CA ILE A 41 7.11 18.67 6.08
C ILE A 41 6.99 20.01 6.83
N ASP A 42 7.72 20.13 7.95
CA ASP A 42 7.72 21.28 8.87
C ASP A 42 6.32 21.64 9.43
N LYS A 43 5.37 20.71 9.38
CA LYS A 43 4.06 20.84 10.02
C LYS A 43 4.07 20.16 11.39
N HIS A 44 3.26 20.70 12.29
CA HIS A 44 3.05 20.05 13.57
C HIS A 44 2.38 18.70 13.37
N PHE A 45 2.88 17.69 14.07
CA PHE A 45 2.25 16.38 14.10
C PHE A 45 0.80 16.51 14.62
N PRO A 46 -0.19 15.81 14.01
CA PRO A 46 -1.58 15.88 14.44
C PRO A 46 -1.76 15.51 15.92
N LYS A 47 -2.66 16.21 16.63
CA LYS A 47 -2.96 15.93 18.05
C LYS A 47 -3.92 14.74 18.25
N GLU A 48 -4.07 13.90 17.23
CA GLU A 48 -5.03 12.81 17.23
C GLU A 48 -4.69 11.77 18.30
N SER A 49 -5.75 11.30 18.95
CA SER A 49 -5.69 10.21 19.91
C SER A 49 -6.15 8.94 19.23
N ILE A 50 -5.31 7.90 19.22
CA ILE A 50 -5.61 6.65 18.52
C ILE A 50 -5.86 5.56 19.55
N ARG A 51 -6.86 4.71 19.30
CA ARG A 51 -7.12 3.53 20.12
C ARG A 51 -6.06 2.47 19.86
N LEU A 52 -5.46 1.94 20.91
CA LEU A 52 -4.51 0.83 20.80
C LEU A 52 -5.23 -0.42 20.30
N LEU A 53 -4.57 -1.17 19.42
CA LEU A 53 -5.11 -2.41 18.87
C LEU A 53 -5.50 -3.38 20.00
N ASN A 54 -6.68 -3.99 19.89
CA ASN A 54 -7.22 -4.95 20.87
C ASN A 54 -7.30 -4.43 22.32
N SER A 55 -7.24 -3.12 22.54
CA SER A 55 -7.34 -2.51 23.86
C SER A 55 -8.34 -1.35 23.86
N SER A 56 -8.94 -1.06 25.01
CA SER A 56 -9.74 0.16 25.23
C SER A 56 -8.86 1.39 25.48
N GLN A 57 -7.55 1.20 25.58
CA GLN A 57 -6.59 2.25 25.85
C GLN A 57 -6.48 3.21 24.65
N ILE A 58 -6.50 4.50 24.97
CA ILE A 58 -6.27 5.57 24.02
C ILE A 58 -4.82 6.03 24.16
N ILE A 59 -4.09 6.08 23.05
CA ILE A 59 -2.71 6.54 22.97
C ILE A 59 -2.70 7.95 22.39
N ASN A 60 -2.03 8.86 23.10
CA ASN A 60 -1.77 10.20 22.60
C ASN A 60 -0.37 10.25 21.98
N LEU A 61 -0.31 10.57 20.69
CA LEU A 61 0.96 10.62 19.96
C LEU A 61 1.85 11.78 20.41
N ASN A 62 1.31 12.78 21.14
CA ASN A 62 2.11 13.82 21.78
C ASN A 62 3.09 13.26 22.83
N ASN A 63 2.86 12.06 23.36
CA ASN A 63 3.75 11.43 24.32
C ASN A 63 5.10 11.04 23.70
N PHE A 64 5.19 10.95 22.37
CA PHE A 64 6.41 10.61 21.65
C PHE A 64 7.24 11.85 21.26
N LYS A 65 6.79 13.06 21.61
CA LYS A 65 7.53 14.30 21.38
C LYS A 65 8.88 14.26 22.09
N GLY A 66 9.91 14.79 21.41
CA GLY A 66 11.28 14.85 21.94
C GLY A 66 12.12 13.61 21.65
N SER A 67 11.52 12.53 21.12
CA SER A 67 12.24 11.37 20.57
C SER A 67 11.98 11.25 19.08
N SER A 68 12.96 10.77 18.31
CA SER A 68 12.73 10.40 16.91
C SER A 68 11.94 9.10 16.87
N PHE A 69 10.83 9.10 16.14
CA PHE A 69 10.01 7.91 15.92
C PHE A 69 9.57 7.82 14.46
N LEU A 70 9.31 6.60 14.02
CA LEU A 70 8.75 6.29 12.71
C LEU A 70 7.27 5.95 12.87
N VAL A 71 6.44 6.46 11.97
CA VAL A 71 5.05 6.01 11.83
C VAL A 71 4.95 5.17 10.56
N ASN A 72 4.54 3.93 10.70
CA ASN A 72 4.31 3.02 9.58
C ASN A 72 2.81 2.76 9.44
N PHE A 73 2.27 3.02 8.25
CA PHE A 73 0.87 2.71 7.94
C PHE A 73 0.85 1.38 7.19
N PHE A 74 0.12 0.40 7.73
CA PHE A 74 0.08 -0.95 7.18
C PHE A 74 -1.33 -1.55 7.21
N SER A 75 -1.48 -2.67 6.53
CA SER A 75 -2.67 -3.52 6.55
C SER A 75 -2.26 -4.98 6.30
N SER A 76 -3.02 -5.94 6.82
CA SER A 76 -2.83 -7.39 6.65
C SER A 76 -2.92 -7.84 5.18
N TRP A 77 -3.69 -7.14 4.37
CA TRP A 77 -3.87 -7.39 2.94
C TRP A 77 -2.83 -6.69 2.05
N CYS A 78 -1.92 -5.92 2.64
CA CYS A 78 -0.85 -5.22 1.92
C CYS A 78 0.38 -6.13 1.79
N GLU A 79 0.60 -6.70 0.60
CA GLU A 79 1.77 -7.54 0.33
C GLU A 79 3.12 -6.83 0.54
N PRO A 80 3.33 -5.59 0.04
CA PRO A 80 4.56 -4.87 0.35
C PRO A 80 4.81 -4.68 1.85
N CYS A 81 3.74 -4.55 2.66
CA CYS A 81 3.85 -4.37 4.09
C CYS A 81 4.34 -5.65 4.79
N LYS A 82 3.96 -6.84 4.30
CA LYS A 82 4.50 -8.12 4.80
C LYS A 82 6.01 -8.22 4.55
N LEU A 83 6.45 -7.83 3.36
CA LEU A 83 7.87 -7.81 2.99
C LEU A 83 8.67 -6.76 3.78
N GLU A 84 8.02 -5.65 4.18
CA GLU A 84 8.64 -4.59 4.98
C GLU A 84 8.77 -4.96 6.47
N ALA A 85 7.87 -5.80 6.99
CA ALA A 85 7.75 -6.10 8.42
C ALA A 85 9.06 -6.56 9.07
N GLU A 86 9.79 -7.50 8.44
CA GLU A 86 11.07 -8.00 8.98
C GLU A 86 12.13 -6.89 9.09
N ASN A 87 12.13 -5.93 8.17
CA ASN A 87 13.04 -4.80 8.21
C ASN A 87 12.66 -3.79 9.29
N LEU A 88 11.36 -3.60 9.53
CA LEU A 88 10.87 -2.74 10.61
C LEU A 88 11.17 -3.35 11.98
N GLU A 89 11.08 -4.68 12.12
CA GLU A 89 11.44 -5.37 13.36
C GLU A 89 12.90 -5.11 13.71
N LYS A 90 13.83 -5.30 12.76
CA LYS A 90 15.26 -4.99 12.94
C LYS A 90 15.53 -3.51 13.22
N LEU A 91 14.70 -2.62 12.68
CA LEU A 91 14.82 -1.18 12.88
C LEU A 91 14.26 -0.73 14.24
N SER A 92 13.32 -1.50 14.80
CA SER A 92 12.67 -1.20 16.08
C SER A 92 13.64 -1.22 17.26
N ASP A 93 14.76 -1.95 17.14
CA ASP A 93 15.85 -1.93 18.12
C ASP A 93 16.55 -0.57 18.23
N LYS A 94 16.41 0.30 17.21
CA LYS A 94 17.14 1.57 17.10
C LYS A 94 16.23 2.78 17.22
N ILE A 95 14.99 2.69 16.79
CA ILE A 95 14.02 3.79 16.83
C ILE A 95 12.65 3.28 17.23
N ASN A 96 11.86 4.13 17.89
CA ASN A 96 10.48 3.82 18.21
C ASN A 96 9.66 3.78 16.92
N ILE A 97 8.94 2.68 16.68
CA ILE A 97 8.06 2.52 15.53
C ILE A 97 6.61 2.42 16.01
N ILE A 98 5.75 3.25 15.43
CA ILE A 98 4.31 3.26 15.68
C ILE A 98 3.62 2.72 14.44
N GLY A 99 3.08 1.50 14.54
CA GLY A 99 2.26 0.90 13.49
C GLY A 99 0.82 1.40 13.57
N ILE A 100 0.31 1.97 12.47
CA ILE A 100 -1.10 2.35 12.33
C ILE A 100 -1.74 1.41 11.31
N ALA A 101 -2.58 0.50 11.81
CA ALA A 101 -3.39 -0.35 10.94
C ALA A 101 -4.46 0.50 10.23
N TYR A 102 -4.38 0.58 8.91
CA TYR A 102 -5.25 1.43 8.11
C TYR A 102 -6.28 0.59 7.35
N LYS A 103 -7.57 0.90 7.56
CA LYS A 103 -8.72 0.27 6.85
C LYS A 103 -8.63 -1.27 6.82
N ASP A 104 -8.48 -1.86 7.99
CA ASP A 104 -8.30 -3.29 8.14
C ASP A 104 -9.12 -3.85 9.31
N LYS A 105 -9.38 -5.16 9.30
CA LYS A 105 -10.16 -5.85 10.32
C LYS A 105 -9.27 -6.26 11.49
N SER A 106 -9.76 -6.11 12.71
CA SER A 106 -9.02 -6.45 13.94
C SER A 106 -8.50 -7.89 13.96
N ASP A 107 -9.31 -8.83 13.48
CA ASP A 107 -8.96 -10.26 13.45
C ASP A 107 -7.82 -10.56 12.47
N ASP A 108 -7.81 -9.90 11.32
CA ASP A 108 -6.79 -10.10 10.28
C ASP A 108 -5.46 -9.43 10.66
N ILE A 109 -5.52 -8.27 11.32
CA ILE A 109 -4.33 -7.63 11.93
C ILE A 109 -3.74 -8.55 13.01
N SER A 110 -4.58 -9.14 13.86
CA SER A 110 -4.11 -10.04 14.92
C SER A 110 -3.43 -11.27 14.34
N LYS A 111 -3.91 -11.80 13.20
CA LYS A 111 -3.20 -12.88 12.48
C LYS A 111 -1.89 -12.40 11.88
N PHE A 112 -1.87 -11.22 11.28
CA PHE A 112 -0.66 -10.64 10.69
C PHE A 112 0.46 -10.43 11.72
N LEU A 113 0.13 -9.97 12.93
CA LEU A 113 1.13 -9.70 13.97
C LEU A 113 1.64 -10.95 14.70
N ASN A 114 0.91 -12.05 14.63
CA ASN A 114 1.25 -13.30 15.33
C ASN A 114 1.96 -14.33 14.44
N ASN A 115 2.34 -13.93 13.22
CA ASN A 115 2.83 -14.82 12.17
C ASN A 115 4.24 -14.40 11.75
#